data_AF-A0A9P6YRB5-F1
#
_entry.id   AF-A0A9P6YRB5-F1
#
_cell.length_a   1.000
_cell.length_b   1.000
_cell.length_c   1.000
_cell.angle_alpha   90.00
_cell.angle_beta   90.00
_cell.angle_gamma   90.00
#
_symmetry.space_group_name_H-M   'P 1'
#
loop_
_entity.id
_entity.type
_entity.pdbx_description
1 polymer ?
#
loop_
_entity_poly.entity_id
_entity_poly.type
_entity_poly.pdbx_seq_one_letter_code
_entity_poly.pdbx_strand_id
1 'polypeptide(L)'
;MALPLNNDRQKARYDWIQKRESHGLEYAWKEDHAPYRDHRYKKKHAYGGGGVMFWNCITIHGGGYMSWLQSNVNGELYTSVLEEEYKETLKYYGLQSSDMIFQQDNGSIHCVSAPSKWFQKNKVKDLDWPAYSLDLN
;
A
#
# COMPACT_ATOMS: atom_id res chain seq x y z
N MET A 1 8.27 13.82 -17.49
CA MET A 1 6.85 14.11 -17.74
C MET A 1 6.17 12.80 -18.12
N ALA A 2 5.57 12.10 -17.16
CA ALA A 2 4.81 10.89 -17.45
C ALA A 2 3.45 11.31 -18.00
N LEU A 3 3.08 10.83 -19.20
CA LEU A 3 1.74 11.04 -19.72
C LEU A 3 0.74 10.31 -18.81
N PRO A 4 -0.41 10.91 -18.45
CA PRO A 4 -1.43 10.22 -17.69
C PRO A 4 -1.86 8.96 -18.43
N LEU A 5 -2.00 7.84 -17.71
CA LEU A 5 -2.54 6.60 -18.26
C LEU A 5 -3.91 6.91 -18.88
N ASN A 6 -4.07 6.64 -20.19
CA ASN A 6 -5.35 6.84 -20.87
C ASN A 6 -6.44 5.94 -20.25
N ASN A 7 -7.71 6.35 -20.39
CA ASN A 7 -8.86 5.66 -19.81
C ASN A 7 -8.91 4.18 -20.21
N ASP A 8 -8.42 3.82 -21.40
CA ASP A 8 -8.43 2.44 -21.90
C ASP A 8 -7.43 1.53 -21.16
N ARG A 9 -6.25 2.05 -20.82
CA ARG A 9 -5.25 1.32 -20.03
C ARG A 9 -5.68 1.19 -18.56
N GLN A 10 -6.32 2.21 -18.01
CA GLN A 10 -6.92 2.13 -16.67
C GLN A 10 -8.05 1.10 -16.64
N LYS A 11 -8.92 1.10 -17.65
CA LYS A 11 -10.00 0.11 -17.79
C LYS A 11 -9.45 -1.30 -17.99
N ALA A 12 -8.42 -1.48 -18.81
CA ALA A 12 -7.80 -2.79 -19.02
C ALA A 12 -7.14 -3.33 -17.74
N ARG A 13 -6.49 -2.48 -16.94
CA ARG A 13 -5.96 -2.85 -15.62
C ARG A 13 -7.09 -3.20 -14.64
N TYR A 14 -8.16 -2.40 -14.62
CA TYR A 14 -9.34 -2.66 -13.80
C TYR A 14 -10.00 -4.01 -14.15
N ASP A 15 -10.21 -4.27 -15.44
CA ASP A 15 -10.77 -5.51 -15.96
C ASP A 15 -9.84 -6.71 -15.67
N TRP A 16 -8.51 -6.52 -15.70
CA TRP A 16 -7.53 -7.56 -15.36
C TRP A 16 -7.54 -7.92 -13.88
N ILE A 17 -7.64 -6.92 -12.99
CA ILE A 17 -7.75 -7.10 -11.53
C ILE A 17 -9.05 -7.84 -11.21
N GLN A 18 -10.19 -7.41 -11.77
CA GLN A 18 -11.48 -8.10 -11.59
C GLN A 18 -11.47 -9.56 -12.06
N LYS A 19 -10.61 -9.90 -13.04
CA LYS A 19 -10.49 -11.26 -13.58
C LYS A 19 -9.58 -12.18 -12.77
N ARG A 20 -8.73 -11.64 -11.88
CA ARG A 20 -7.71 -12.40 -11.14
C ARG A 20 -7.76 -12.24 -9.62
N GLU A 21 -8.59 -11.34 -9.09
CA GLU A 21 -8.89 -11.29 -7.67
C GLU A 21 -9.51 -12.62 -7.20
N SER A 22 -9.17 -13.03 -5.97
CA SER A 22 -9.88 -14.13 -5.31
C SER A 22 -11.36 -13.77 -5.26
N HIS A 23 -12.22 -14.66 -5.77
CA HIS A 23 -13.65 -14.52 -5.57
C HIS A 23 -13.92 -14.81 -4.09
N GLY A 24 -13.92 -13.77 -3.26
CA GLY A 24 -14.36 -13.82 -1.88
C GLY A 24 -15.83 -14.27 -1.83
N LEU A 25 -16.06 -15.58 -1.84
CA LEU A 25 -17.35 -16.18 -1.56
C LEU A 25 -17.58 -16.06 -0.06
N GLU A 26 -18.44 -15.14 0.35
CA GLU A 26 -18.62 -14.84 1.78
C GLU A 26 -19.24 -16.06 2.50
N TYR A 27 -20.27 -16.71 1.96
CA TYR A 27 -20.69 -18.10 2.21
C TYR A 27 -21.68 -18.49 1.10
N ALA A 28 -21.68 -19.75 0.66
CA ALA A 28 -22.70 -20.27 -0.26
C ALA A 28 -23.20 -21.63 0.24
N TRP A 29 -24.49 -21.70 0.53
CA TRP A 29 -25.15 -22.98 0.80
C TRP A 29 -25.30 -23.72 -0.53
N LYS A 30 -24.64 -24.88 -0.63
CA LYS A 30 -24.85 -25.84 -1.71
C LYS A 30 -25.26 -27.17 -1.12
N GLU A 31 -26.12 -27.88 -1.84
CA GLU A 31 -26.35 -29.31 -1.61
C GLU A 31 -25.07 -30.07 -1.97
N ASP A 32 -24.84 -31.21 -1.31
CA ASP A 32 -23.70 -32.06 -1.62
C ASP A 32 -23.71 -32.43 -3.11
N HIS A 33 -22.53 -32.28 -3.75
CA HIS A 33 -22.29 -32.53 -5.18
C HIS A 33 -23.00 -31.60 -6.19
N ALA A 34 -23.70 -30.55 -5.78
CA ALA A 34 -24.29 -29.60 -6.73
C ALA A 34 -23.26 -28.57 -7.27
N PRO A 35 -23.28 -28.23 -8.58
CA PRO A 35 -22.45 -27.17 -9.12
C PRO A 35 -22.90 -25.80 -8.61
N TYR A 36 -21.96 -24.86 -8.42
CA TYR A 36 -22.27 -23.48 -8.05
C TYR A 36 -23.10 -22.80 -9.15
N ARG A 37 -24.27 -22.24 -8.80
CA ARG A 37 -25.15 -21.54 -9.73
C ARG A 37 -25.14 -20.03 -9.48
N ASP A 38 -25.05 -19.26 -10.56
CA ASP A 38 -24.75 -17.81 -10.58
C ASP A 38 -25.76 -16.93 -9.81
N HIS A 39 -26.98 -17.43 -9.57
CA HIS A 39 -28.06 -16.72 -8.86
C HIS A 39 -28.12 -17.01 -7.35
N ARG A 40 -27.22 -17.83 -6.79
CA ARG A 40 -27.20 -18.22 -5.36
C ARG A 40 -26.15 -17.49 -4.53
N TYR A 41 -25.41 -16.55 -5.11
CA TYR A 41 -24.46 -15.69 -4.40
C TYR A 41 -24.55 -14.27 -4.93
N LYS A 42 -24.36 -13.27 -4.07
CA LYS A 42 -24.25 -11.87 -4.50
C LYS A 42 -22.77 -11.58 -4.81
N LYS A 43 -22.46 -11.23 -6.05
CA LYS A 43 -21.15 -10.62 -6.38
C LYS A 43 -21.07 -9.28 -5.66
N LYS A 44 -20.19 -9.17 -4.67
CA LYS A 44 -19.91 -7.93 -3.96
C LYS A 44 -18.55 -7.43 -4.45
N HIS A 45 -18.54 -6.29 -5.15
CA HIS A 45 -17.31 -5.68 -5.68
C HIS A 45 -16.46 -4.96 -4.62
N ALA A 46 -16.88 -4.98 -3.35
CA ALA A 46 -16.13 -4.42 -2.24
C ALA A 46 -16.34 -5.29 -1.00
N TYR A 47 -15.23 -5.82 -0.49
CA TYR A 47 -15.16 -6.66 0.70
C TYR A 47 -15.80 -5.95 1.91
N GLY A 48 -16.71 -6.64 2.61
CA GLY A 48 -17.21 -6.26 3.93
C GLY A 48 -16.48 -6.96 5.08
N GLY A 49 -15.46 -7.77 4.78
CA GLY A 49 -14.76 -8.64 5.72
C GLY A 49 -13.64 -7.99 6.53
N GLY A 50 -13.51 -6.66 6.46
CA GLY A 50 -12.39 -5.93 7.07
C GLY A 50 -11.07 -6.13 6.30
N GLY A 51 -10.06 -5.34 6.66
CA GLY A 51 -8.71 -5.43 6.12
C GLY A 51 -7.70 -5.22 7.23
N VAL A 52 -6.55 -5.90 7.14
CA VAL A 52 -5.41 -5.66 8.01
C VAL A 52 -4.42 -4.80 7.25
N MET A 53 -3.99 -3.68 7.82
CA MET A 53 -3.03 -2.78 7.20
C MET A 53 -1.68 -2.91 7.89
N PHE A 54 -0.62 -3.14 7.11
CA PHE A 54 0.75 -3.13 7.61
C PHE A 54 1.51 -2.00 6.93
N TRP A 55 2.51 -1.47 7.64
CA TRP A 55 3.56 -0.67 7.04
C TRP A 55 4.88 -1.38 7.20
N ASN A 56 5.69 -1.42 6.13
CA ASN A 56 7.05 -1.92 6.17
C ASN A 56 7.95 -1.09 5.24
N CYS A 57 9.24 -1.10 5.51
CA CYS A 57 10.26 -0.60 4.59
C CYS A 57 11.04 -1.77 3.98
N ILE A 58 11.49 -1.63 2.73
CA ILE A 58 12.38 -2.59 2.08
C ILE A 58 13.60 -1.83 1.60
N THR A 59 14.78 -2.42 1.79
CA THR A 59 16.06 -1.89 1.34
C THR A 59 16.74 -2.88 0.39
N ILE A 60 17.85 -2.46 -0.23
CA ILE A 60 18.71 -3.37 -1.01
C ILE A 60 19.27 -4.53 -0.18
N HIS A 61 19.30 -4.41 1.14
CA HIS A 61 19.80 -5.44 2.05
C HIS A 61 18.71 -6.42 2.51
N GLY A 62 17.43 -6.11 2.23
CA GLY A 62 16.29 -6.94 2.61
C GLY A 62 15.14 -6.15 3.23
N GLY A 63 14.17 -6.89 3.78
CA GLY A 63 13.04 -6.32 4.51
C GLY A 63 13.47 -5.63 5.80
N GLY A 64 12.92 -4.45 6.06
CA GLY A 64 13.08 -3.72 7.31
C GLY A 64 12.04 -4.11 8.35
N TYR A 65 11.92 -3.26 9.36
CA TYR A 65 10.89 -3.40 10.38
C TYR A 65 9.49 -3.15 9.80
N MET A 66 8.48 -3.70 10.47
CA MET A 66 7.09 -3.69 10.05
C MET A 66 6.16 -3.48 11.24
N SER A 67 5.18 -2.58 11.11
CA SER A 67 4.11 -2.42 12.10
C SER A 67 2.76 -2.83 11.53
N TRP A 68 1.93 -3.42 12.39
CA TRP A 68 0.50 -3.55 12.15
C TRP A 68 -0.21 -2.24 12.50
N LEU A 69 -0.87 -1.62 11.52
CA LEU A 69 -1.67 -0.41 11.69
C LEU A 69 -3.13 -0.79 11.95
N GLN A 70 -3.53 -0.74 13.21
CA GLN A 70 -4.88 -1.14 13.68
C GLN A 70 -5.97 -0.08 13.44
N SER A 71 -5.58 1.14 13.07
CA SER A 71 -6.48 2.26 12.88
C SER A 71 -6.28 2.93 11.52
N ASN A 72 -7.21 3.82 11.15
CA ASN A 72 -7.03 4.66 9.96
C ASN A 72 -5.74 5.46 10.08
N VAL A 73 -4.87 5.32 9.08
CA VAL A 73 -3.58 5.99 9.07
C VAL A 73 -3.79 7.48 8.84
N ASN A 74 -3.38 8.28 9.81
CA ASN A 74 -3.29 9.73 9.68
C ASN A 74 -1.81 10.16 9.63
N GLY A 75 -1.57 11.43 9.37
CA GLY A 75 -0.21 11.96 9.24
C GLY A 75 0.63 11.81 10.51
N GLU A 76 0.03 11.87 11.71
CA GLU A 76 0.73 11.72 12.98
C GLU A 76 1.18 10.28 13.20
N LEU A 77 0.27 9.31 13.02
CA LEU A 77 0.59 7.89 13.12
C LEU A 77 1.66 7.50 12.09
N TYR A 78 1.53 7.99 10.84
CA TYR A 78 2.56 7.77 9.83
C TYR A 78 3.92 8.35 10.26
N THR A 79 3.93 9.54 10.86
CA THR A 79 5.16 10.15 11.38
C THR A 79 5.77 9.32 12.52
N SER A 80 4.97 8.75 13.42
CA SER A 80 5.45 7.84 14.46
C SER A 80 6.09 6.58 13.89
N VAL A 81 5.46 5.98 12.86
CA VAL A 81 6.02 4.81 12.16
C VAL A 81 7.37 5.14 11.50
N LEU A 82 7.53 6.33 10.93
CA LEU A 82 8.82 6.80 10.39
C LEU A 82 9.87 7.03 11.49
N GLU A 83 9.47 7.56 12.64
CA GLU A 83 10.37 7.78 13.76
C GLU A 83 10.86 6.47 14.38
N GLU A 84 10.00 5.45 14.43
CA GLU A 84 10.31 4.16 15.06
C GLU A 84 10.88 3.17 14.05
N GLU A 85 10.05 2.68 13.13
CA GLU A 85 10.39 1.53 12.29
C GLU A 85 11.41 1.86 11.20
N TYR A 86 11.27 3.02 10.56
CA TYR A 86 12.25 3.42 9.54
C TYR A 86 13.63 3.65 10.17
N LYS A 87 13.72 4.36 11.30
CA LYS A 87 15.01 4.60 11.96
C LYS A 87 15.63 3.31 12.51
N GLU A 88 14.84 2.42 13.10
CA GLU A 88 15.37 1.11 13.53
C GLU A 88 15.78 0.25 12.33
N THR A 89 15.10 0.33 11.19
CA THR A 89 15.54 -0.31 9.94
C THR A 89 16.91 0.20 9.50
N LEU A 90 17.11 1.52 9.50
CA LEU A 90 18.42 2.10 9.15
C LEU A 90 19.51 1.61 10.09
N LYS A 91 19.26 1.66 11.40
CA LYS A 91 20.20 1.21 12.43
C LYS A 91 20.55 -0.27 12.29
N TYR A 92 19.55 -1.12 12.04
CA TYR A 92 19.74 -2.56 11.86
C TYR A 92 20.68 -2.88 10.70
N TYR A 93 20.53 -2.18 9.57
CA TYR A 93 21.38 -2.35 8.40
C TYR A 93 22.64 -1.47 8.41
N GLY A 94 22.85 -0.66 9.46
CA GLY A 94 23.99 0.29 9.54
C GLY A 94 23.94 1.41 8.49
N LEU A 95 22.75 1.76 8.00
CA LEU A 95 22.51 2.76 6.97
C LEU A 95 22.38 4.17 7.55
N GLN A 96 22.70 5.17 6.74
CA GLN A 96 22.50 6.59 7.05
C GLN A 96 21.46 7.17 6.10
N SER A 97 20.50 7.95 6.63
CA SER A 97 19.49 8.64 5.81
C SER A 97 20.08 9.52 4.70
N SER A 98 21.30 10.06 4.89
CA SER A 98 21.97 10.91 3.90
C SER A 98 22.34 10.19 2.61
N ASP A 99 22.55 8.88 2.71
CA ASP A 99 23.08 8.02 1.65
C ASP A 99 21.95 7.29 0.91
N MET A 100 20.72 7.51 1.36
CA MET A 100 19.53 6.85 0.85
C MET A 100 18.59 7.84 0.18
N ILE A 101 17.75 7.30 -0.70
CA ILE A 101 16.57 7.96 -1.22
C ILE A 101 15.38 7.14 -0.75
N PHE A 102 14.46 7.79 -0.06
CA PHE A 102 13.21 7.20 0.41
C PHE A 102 12.20 7.25 -0.73
N GLN A 103 11.49 6.15 -0.97
CA GLN A 103 10.42 6.07 -1.95
C GLN A 103 9.10 5.81 -1.22
N GLN A 104 8.08 6.60 -1.55
CA GLN A 104 6.69 6.42 -1.14
C GLN A 104 5.78 6.85 -2.29
N ASP A 105 4.53 6.40 -2.27
CA ASP A 105 3.53 6.95 -3.19
C ASP A 105 3.08 8.35 -2.73
N ASN A 106 2.45 9.11 -3.62
CA ASN A 106 1.89 10.43 -3.28
C ASN A 106 0.50 10.31 -2.64
N GLY A 107 0.27 9.28 -1.81
CA GLY A 107 -0.92 9.16 -1.00
C GLY A 107 -1.15 10.42 -0.15
N SER A 108 -2.41 10.83 0.01
CA SER A 108 -2.76 12.09 0.68
C SER A 108 -2.17 12.19 2.10
N ILE A 109 -2.02 11.05 2.79
CA ILE A 109 -1.42 10.95 4.13
C ILE A 109 0.09 11.22 4.16
N HIS A 110 0.80 11.02 3.05
CA HIS A 110 2.24 11.25 2.94
C HIS A 110 2.55 12.73 2.68
N CYS A 111 1.64 13.42 1.98
CA CYS A 111 1.77 14.82 1.62
C CYS A 111 1.26 15.81 2.69
N VAL A 112 0.77 15.33 3.83
CA VAL A 112 0.36 16.23 4.94
C VAL A 112 1.58 16.84 5.67
N SER A 113 1.32 17.92 6.42
CA SER A 113 2.38 18.74 7.00
C SER A 113 3.29 18.02 7.99
N ALA A 114 2.78 17.06 8.77
CA ALA A 114 3.56 16.37 9.81
C ALA A 114 4.67 15.47 9.22
N PRO A 115 4.39 14.52 8.31
CA PRO A 115 5.42 13.74 7.63
C PRO A 115 6.41 14.62 6.86
N SER A 116 5.92 15.63 6.14
CA SER A 116 6.77 16.56 5.38
C SER A 116 7.79 17.28 6.28
N LYS A 117 7.35 17.78 7.45
CA LYS A 117 8.24 18.41 8.44
C LYS A 117 9.23 17.40 9.02
N TRP A 118 8.80 16.16 9.23
CA TRP A 118 9.66 15.10 9.73
C TRP A 118 10.78 14.75 8.74
N PHE A 119 10.47 14.65 7.44
CA PHE A 119 11.47 14.43 6.39
C PHE A 119 12.52 15.54 6.37
N GLN A 120 12.07 16.81 6.43
CA GLN A 120 12.96 17.97 6.49
C GLN A 120 13.85 17.95 7.74
N LYS A 121 13.27 17.69 8.92
CA LYS A 121 14.00 17.62 10.20
C LYS A 121 15.07 16.53 10.20
N ASN A 122 14.74 15.36 9.64
CA ASN A 122 15.62 14.19 9.63
C ASN A 122 16.50 14.11 8.38
N LYS A 123 16.45 15.12 7.50
CA LYS A 123 17.23 15.20 6.24
C LYS A 123 17.06 13.97 5.36
N VAL A 124 15.86 13.39 5.35
CA VAL A 124 15.52 12.26 4.49
C VAL A 124 15.24 12.81 3.08
N LYS A 125 15.94 12.26 2.09
CA LYS A 125 15.72 12.59 0.68
C LYS A 125 14.52 11.79 0.18
N ASP A 126 13.46 12.47 -0.22
CA ASP A 126 12.29 11.83 -0.83
C ASP A 126 12.46 11.72 -2.35
N LEU A 127 12.01 10.61 -2.93
CA LEU A 127 11.99 10.41 -4.37
C LEU A 127 10.78 11.11 -4.97
N ASP A 128 10.98 11.96 -5.98
CA ASP A 128 9.87 12.54 -6.73
C ASP A 128 9.10 11.44 -7.47
N TRP A 129 7.94 11.06 -6.95
CA TRP A 129 7.16 9.93 -7.43
C TRP A 129 5.98 10.39 -8.30
N PRO A 130 5.79 9.82 -9.51
CA PRO A 130 4.62 10.15 -10.33
C PRO A 130 3.33 9.54 -9.74
N ALA A 131 2.25 10.32 -9.75
CA ALA A 131 0.94 9.83 -9.31
C ALA A 131 0.47 8.61 -10.14
N TYR A 132 -0.31 7.72 -9.51
CA TYR A 132 -0.91 6.53 -10.14
C TYR A 132 0.08 5.54 -10.79
N SER A 133 1.33 5.52 -10.33
CA SER A 133 2.40 4.71 -10.91
C SER A 133 2.76 3.50 -10.04
N LEU A 134 1.75 2.67 -9.74
CA LEU A 134 1.94 1.46 -8.91
C LEU A 134 2.90 0.44 -9.54
N ASP A 135 3.07 0.47 -10.86
CA ASP A 135 4.00 -0.40 -11.61
C ASP A 135 5.47 -0.01 -11.47
N LEU A 136 5.76 1.14 -10.86
CA LEU A 136 7.13 1.62 -10.70
C LEU A 136 7.75 1.29 -9.33
N ASN A 137 6.94 0.79 -8.38
CA ASN A 137 7.38 0.40 -7.03
C ASN A 137 8.17 -0.91 -7.08
#